data_AF-A0A6G4X9U2-F1
#
_entry.id   AF-A0A6G4X9U2-F1
#
_cell.length_a   1.000
_cell.length_b   1.000
_cell.length_c   1.000
_cell.angle_alpha   90.00
_cell.angle_beta   90.00
_cell.angle_gamma   90.00
#
_symmetry.space_group_name_H-M   'P 1'
#
loop_
_entity.id
_entity.type
_entity.pdbx_description
1 polymer ?
#
loop_
_entity_poly.entity_id
_entity_poly.type
_entity_poly.pdbx_seq_one_letter_code
_entity_poly.pdbx_strand_id
1 'polypeptide(L)'
;MTEKVQTESGIAGLLLAAGGGRRLGGRPKALLPYRGRPLVEHAVRVLREGGCAPVYVVLGAAAEEVWERARLPGAVLVDNPGWPAGMGTSLRAGLAALEEAGQRGG
;
A
#
# COMPACT_ATOMS: atom_id res chain seq x y z
N MET A 1 41.01 -0.87 1.09
CA MET A 1 40.07 0.13 0.56
C MET A 1 38.75 -0.61 0.38
N THR A 2 37.89 -0.54 1.39
CA THR A 2 36.66 -1.32 1.46
C THR A 2 35.52 -0.31 1.44
N GLU A 3 34.83 -0.20 0.31
CA GLU A 3 33.60 0.57 0.22
C GLU A 3 32.54 -0.12 1.07
N LYS A 4 32.16 0.52 2.18
CA LYS A 4 30.91 0.21 2.86
C LYS A 4 29.79 0.69 1.96
N VAL A 5 29.06 -0.25 1.34
CA VAL A 5 27.74 0.03 0.77
C VAL A 5 26.90 0.63 1.90
N GLN A 6 26.63 1.93 1.81
CA GLN A 6 25.72 2.60 2.73
C GLN A 6 24.31 2.17 2.32
N THR A 7 23.65 1.36 3.12
CA THR A 7 22.21 1.16 2.97
C THR A 7 21.57 2.50 3.29
N GLU A 8 21.17 3.27 2.27
CA GLU A 8 20.33 4.44 2.50
C GLU A 8 19.06 3.95 3.22
N SER A 9 18.91 4.34 4.48
CA SER A 9 17.73 4.09 5.29
C SER A 9 16.57 4.92 4.74
N GLY A 10 15.94 4.41 3.68
CA GLY A 10 14.78 5.02 3.03
C GLY A 10 13.53 4.95 3.91
N ILE A 11 12.68 5.97 3.80
CA ILE A 11 11.36 5.97 4.46
C ILE A 11 10.39 5.20 3.58
N ALA A 12 9.86 4.08 4.07
CA ALA A 12 8.81 3.36 3.37
C ALA A 12 7.44 4.01 3.59
N GLY A 13 6.61 4.03 2.55
CA GLY A 13 5.21 4.47 2.64
C GLY A 13 4.28 3.28 2.81
N LEU A 14 3.31 3.35 3.73
CA LEU A 14 2.30 2.30 3.91
C LEU A 14 0.89 2.87 3.71
N LEU A 15 0.24 2.47 2.62
CA LEU A 15 -1.13 2.84 2.29
C LEU A 15 -2.11 1.73 2.66
N LEU A 16 -3.03 2.02 3.59
CA LEU A 16 -4.10 1.08 3.96
C LEU A 16 -5.32 1.31 3.05
N ALA A 17 -5.51 0.44 2.06
CA ALA A 17 -6.59 0.50 1.07
C ALA A 17 -7.56 -0.69 1.13
N ALA A 18 -7.47 -1.53 2.16
CA ALA A 18 -8.21 -2.79 2.31
C ALA A 18 -9.70 -2.65 2.68
N GLY A 19 -10.16 -1.44 3.00
CA GLY A 19 -11.48 -1.22 3.58
C GLY A 19 -12.62 -1.23 2.56
N GLY A 20 -13.67 -2.01 2.84
CA GLY A 20 -14.89 -2.09 2.00
C GLY A 20 -15.82 -0.86 2.05
N GLY A 21 -15.35 0.30 2.53
CA GLY A 21 -16.11 1.56 2.43
C GLY A 21 -17.51 1.54 3.04
N ARG A 22 -17.71 0.93 4.21
CA ARG A 22 -19.03 0.80 4.87
C ARG A 22 -19.79 2.13 4.99
N ARG A 23 -19.07 3.21 5.33
CA ARG A 23 -19.62 4.58 5.41
C ARG A 23 -19.99 5.20 4.05
N LEU A 24 -19.55 4.60 2.96
CA LEU A 24 -19.80 5.00 1.57
C LEU A 24 -20.78 4.04 0.88
N GLY A 25 -21.65 3.37 1.66
CA GLY A 25 -22.63 2.42 1.13
C GLY A 25 -22.00 1.12 0.61
N GLY A 26 -20.87 0.69 1.17
CA GLY A 26 -20.18 -0.53 0.74
C GLY A 26 -19.29 -0.35 -0.49
N ARG A 27 -19.12 0.89 -0.99
CA ARG A 27 -18.26 1.18 -2.14
C ARG A 27 -16.80 1.29 -1.69
N PRO A 28 -15.88 0.44 -2.18
CA PRO A 28 -14.47 0.49 -1.82
C PRO A 28 -13.86 1.85 -2.17
N LYS A 29 -13.36 2.57 -1.14
CA LYS A 29 -12.86 3.94 -1.31
C LYS A 29 -11.66 4.00 -2.27
N ALA A 30 -10.86 2.94 -2.34
CA ALA A 30 -9.69 2.82 -3.22
C ALA A 30 -10.02 3.07 -4.70
N LEU A 31 -11.20 2.65 -5.16
CA LEU A 31 -11.63 2.70 -6.55
C LEU A 31 -12.48 3.91 -6.90
N LEU A 32 -12.77 4.79 -5.92
CA LEU A 32 -13.52 6.00 -6.21
C LEU A 32 -12.72 6.90 -7.16
N PRO A 33 -13.36 7.45 -8.21
CA PRO A 33 -12.68 8.34 -9.13
C PRO A 33 -12.30 9.64 -8.41
N TYR A 34 -11.04 10.02 -8.53
CA TYR A 34 -10.48 11.27 -8.06
C TYR A 34 -9.55 11.84 -9.13
N ARG A 35 -9.87 13.02 -9.66
CA ARG A 35 -9.15 13.65 -10.78
C ARG A 35 -9.01 12.70 -12.00
N GLY A 36 -10.08 11.98 -12.33
CA GLY A 36 -10.13 11.08 -13.49
C GLY A 36 -9.46 9.72 -13.29
N ARG A 37 -8.85 9.42 -12.13
CA ARG A 37 -8.21 8.12 -11.84
C ARG A 37 -8.67 7.54 -10.49
N PRO A 38 -8.50 6.23 -10.23
CA PRO A 38 -8.79 5.66 -8.91
C PRO A 38 -8.04 6.40 -7.78
N LEU A 39 -8.73 6.64 -6.66
CA LEU A 39 -8.17 7.35 -5.51
C LEU A 39 -6.91 6.69 -4.95
N VAL A 40 -6.81 5.36 -5.03
CA VAL A 40 -5.61 4.61 -4.62
C VAL A 40 -4.36 5.04 -5.41
N GLU A 41 -4.49 5.33 -6.71
CA GLU A 41 -3.37 5.82 -7.53
C GLU A 41 -2.92 7.20 -7.06
N HIS A 42 -3.87 8.07 -6.71
CA HIS A 42 -3.54 9.39 -6.18
C HIS A 42 -2.80 9.29 -4.84
N ALA A 43 -3.26 8.43 -3.93
CA ALA A 43 -2.63 8.25 -2.62
C ALA A 43 -1.20 7.70 -2.74
N VAL A 44 -0.96 6.72 -3.62
CA VAL A 44 0.39 6.22 -3.92
C VAL A 44 1.28 7.31 -4.48
N ARG A 45 0.77 8.13 -5.41
CA ARG A 45 1.52 9.27 -5.96
C ARG A 45 1.91 10.26 -4.86
N VAL A 46 0.99 10.61 -3.96
CA VAL A 46 1.26 11.54 -2.86
C VAL A 46 2.35 11.01 -1.92
N LEU A 47 2.31 9.71 -1.57
CA LEU A 47 3.37 9.11 -0.75
C LEU A 47 4.75 9.22 -1.40
N ARG A 48 4.83 8.95 -2.71
CA ARG A 48 6.09 9.05 -3.47
C ARG A 48 6.59 10.49 -3.59
N GLU A 49 5.72 11.42 -3.93
CA GLU A 49 6.04 12.84 -3.99
C GLU A 49 6.48 13.38 -2.62
N GLY A 50 6.00 12.76 -1.53
CA GLY A 50 6.46 13.01 -0.17
C GLY A 50 7.78 12.32 0.22
N GLY A 51 8.46 11.65 -0.71
CA GLY A 51 9.75 11.00 -0.48
C GLY A 51 9.70 9.56 0.03
N CYS A 52 8.52 8.93 0.08
CA CYS A 52 8.42 7.53 0.48
C CYS A 52 8.86 6.58 -0.64
N ALA A 53 9.86 5.76 -0.37
CA ALA A 53 10.31 4.69 -1.26
C ALA A 53 10.90 3.52 -0.44
N PRO A 54 10.42 2.26 -0.62
CA PRO A 54 9.28 1.85 -1.47
C PRO A 54 7.90 2.22 -0.86
N VAL A 55 6.84 2.08 -1.66
CA VAL A 55 5.43 2.27 -1.21
C VAL A 55 4.69 0.93 -1.21
N TYR A 56 4.16 0.55 -0.05
CA TYR A 56 3.32 -0.61 0.17
C TYR A 56 1.85 -0.21 0.15
N VAL A 57 1.00 -1.02 -0.48
CA VAL A 57 -0.45 -0.82 -0.53
C VAL A 57 -1.13 -2.09 -0.04
N VAL A 58 -1.80 -2.00 1.10
CA VAL A 58 -2.55 -3.11 1.67
C VAL A 58 -3.95 -3.13 1.08
N LEU A 59 -4.30 -4.21 0.39
CA LEU A 59 -5.58 -4.48 -0.26
C LEU A 59 -6.41 -5.46 0.57
N GLY A 60 -7.69 -5.59 0.24
CA GLY A 60 -8.64 -6.39 1.00
C GLY A 60 -9.96 -6.49 0.24
N ALA A 61 -11.01 -5.83 0.73
CA ALA A 61 -12.39 -5.94 0.21
C ALA A 61 -12.56 -5.83 -1.31
N ALA A 62 -11.66 -5.13 -2.00
CA ALA A 62 -11.69 -4.94 -3.45
C ALA A 62 -10.30 -5.17 -4.07
N ALA A 63 -9.55 -6.14 -3.54
CA ALA A 63 -8.20 -6.42 -4.02
C ALA A 63 -8.20 -6.69 -5.53
N GLU A 64 -8.99 -7.67 -6.00
CA GLU A 64 -9.10 -8.03 -7.43
C GLU A 64 -9.44 -6.83 -8.31
N GLU A 65 -10.49 -6.07 -7.98
CA GLU A 65 -10.86 -4.88 -8.74
C GLU A 65 -9.75 -3.81 -8.77
N VAL A 66 -8.98 -3.66 -7.69
CA VAL A 66 -7.82 -2.74 -7.66
C VAL A 66 -6.69 -3.26 -8.54
N TRP A 67 -6.43 -4.57 -8.55
CA TRP A 67 -5.44 -5.19 -9.45
C TRP A 67 -5.77 -4.94 -10.92
N GLU A 68 -7.05 -5.07 -11.29
CA GLU A 68 -7.49 -4.91 -12.67
C GLU A 68 -7.52 -3.44 -13.13
N ARG A 69 -7.91 -2.53 -12.23
CA ARG A 69 -8.31 -1.16 -12.63
C ARG A 69 -7.30 -0.09 -12.25
N ALA A 70 -6.45 -0.32 -11.26
CA ALA A 70 -5.51 0.68 -10.77
C ALA A 70 -4.11 0.48 -11.35
N ARG A 71 -3.48 1.55 -11.81
CA ARG A 71 -2.09 1.57 -12.27
C ARG A 71 -1.17 1.99 -11.13
N LEU A 72 -0.56 1.01 -10.46
CA LEU A 72 0.31 1.21 -9.29
C LEU A 72 1.77 0.77 -9.55
N PRO A 73 2.46 1.33 -10.57
CA PRO A 73 3.76 0.83 -11.01
C PRO A 73 4.81 0.95 -9.89
N GLY A 74 5.48 -0.15 -9.52
CA GLY A 74 6.51 -0.16 -8.47
C GLY A 74 5.97 -0.02 -7.04
N ALA A 75 4.66 -0.15 -6.83
CA ALA A 75 4.11 -0.31 -5.48
C ALA A 75 4.16 -1.80 -5.11
N VAL A 76 4.41 -2.09 -3.83
CA VAL A 76 4.33 -3.45 -3.30
C VAL A 76 2.91 -3.67 -2.81
N LEU A 77 2.18 -4.59 -3.43
CA LEU A 77 0.80 -4.89 -3.09
C LEU A 77 0.78 -6.01 -2.05
N VAL A 78 0.06 -5.77 -0.95
CA VAL A 78 -0.07 -6.70 0.18
C VAL A 78 -1.53 -7.08 0.29
N ASP A 79 -1.86 -8.36 0.14
CA ASP A 79 -3.23 -8.81 0.33
C ASP A 79 -3.54 -9.02 1.82
N ASN A 80 -4.72 -8.57 2.26
CA ASN A 80 -5.21 -8.81 3.62
C ASN A 80 -6.63 -9.41 3.56
N PRO A 81 -6.76 -10.75 3.50
CA PRO A 81 -8.06 -11.40 3.59
C PRO A 81 -8.74 -11.19 4.96
N GLY A 82 -7.96 -10.85 5.99
CA GLY A 82 -8.44 -10.53 7.33
C GLY A 82 -9.08 -9.14 7.50
N TRP A 83 -9.20 -8.35 6.42
CA TRP A 83 -9.77 -7.00 6.45
C TRP A 83 -11.13 -6.85 7.17
N PRO A 84 -12.06 -7.84 7.19
CA PRO A 84 -13.35 -7.68 7.86
C PRO A 84 -13.21 -7.47 9.38
N ALA A 85 -12.12 -7.93 9.98
CA ALA A 85 -11.82 -7.76 11.41
C ALA A 85 -11.28 -6.36 11.77
N GLY A 86 -11.21 -5.45 10.79
CA GLY A 86 -10.91 -4.04 11.00
C GLY A 86 -9.47 -3.64 10.66
N MET A 87 -9.21 -2.33 10.73
CA MET A 87 -7.96 -1.70 10.25
C MET A 87 -6.69 -2.26 10.88
N GLY A 88 -6.76 -2.75 12.12
CA GLY A 88 -5.60 -3.34 12.81
C GLY A 88 -5.03 -4.56 12.08
N THR A 89 -5.85 -5.35 11.39
CA THR A 89 -5.36 -6.45 10.54
C THR A 89 -4.56 -5.94 9.36
N SER A 90 -5.04 -4.87 8.70
CA SER A 90 -4.37 -4.27 7.55
C SER A 90 -3.04 -3.63 7.94
N LEU A 91 -2.99 -2.96 9.09
CA LEU A 91 -1.75 -2.41 9.61
C LEU A 91 -0.73 -3.52 9.89
N ARG A 92 -1.14 -4.60 10.58
CA ARG A 92 -0.26 -5.75 10.86
C ARG A 92 0.27 -6.40 9.58
N ALA A 93 -0.60 -6.65 8.59
CA ALA A 93 -0.18 -7.21 7.31
C ALA A 93 0.85 -6.31 6.59
N GLY A 94 0.62 -5.00 6.60
CA GLY A 94 1.55 -4.02 6.03
C GLY A 94 2.91 -4.00 6.74
N LEU A 95 2.92 -4.02 8.08
CA LEU A 95 4.15 -4.02 8.88
C LEU A 95 4.93 -5.33 8.72
N ALA A 96 4.26 -6.48 8.67
CA ALA A 96 4.91 -7.76 8.41
C ALA A 96 5.62 -7.76 7.04
N ALA A 97 4.97 -7.25 5.99
CA ALA A 97 5.59 -7.12 4.67
C ALA A 97 6.83 -6.20 4.68
N LEU A 98 6.80 -5.12 5.47
CA LEU A 98 7.93 -4.22 5.66
C LEU A 98 9.10 -4.91 6.38
N GLU A 99 8.82 -5.63 7.46
CA GLU A 99 9.82 -6.38 8.22
C GLU A 99 10.53 -7.44 7.36
N GLU A 100 9.76 -8.22 6.59
CA GLU A 100 10.32 -9.21 5.68
C GLU A 100 11.24 -8.59 4.61
N ALA A 101 10.89 -7.40 4.10
CA ALA A 101 11.74 -6.70 3.13
C ALA A 101 13.03 -6.18 3.78
N GLY A 102 12.96 -5.67 5.00
CA GLY A 102 14.12 -5.24 5.78
C GLY A 102 15.08 -6.39 6.11
N GLN A 103 14.56 -7.60 6.33
CA GLN A 103 15.36 -8.79 6.59
C GLN A 103 16.08 -9.36 5.34
N ARG A 104 15.56 -9.11 4.13
CA ARG A 104 16.17 -9.58 2.87
C ARG A 104 17.22 -8.61 2.28
N GLY A 105 17.30 -7.39 2.80
CA GLY A 105 18.23 -6.36 2.36
C GLY A 105 19.39 -6.08 3.32
N GLY A 106 19.56 -6.92 4.35
CA GLY A 106 20.65 -6.84 5.34
C GLY A 106 21.76 -7.85 5.11
#